data_AF-A0A2M9KQJ4-F1
#
_entry.id   AF-A0A2M9KQJ4-F1
#
_cell.length_a   1.000
_cell.length_b   1.000
_cell.length_c   1.000
_cell.angle_alpha   90.00
_cell.angle_beta   90.00
_cell.angle_gamma   90.00
#
_symmetry.space_group_name_H-M   'P 1'
#
loop_
_entity.id
_entity.type
_entity.pdbx_description
1 polymer ?
#
loop_
_entity_poly.entity_id
_entity_poly.type
_entity_poly.pdbx_seq_one_letter_code
_entity_poly.pdbx_strand_id
1 'polypeptide(L)'
;MITNGAVALRRLKSPGHRGPLVVAALLTAVVALPDGALHSWLTLAGGLGEMLVAMPVEATSLLLLTLGFPLLLIAVVVVGATVSWPLTRPRRPGTSALLGIALGCAAVVLGLSVPGQDYGLLGVGVLTLIGLPFAWLLWQQRAAGPAGGPAGRWRWAVAPLLVAATVLTVTQYDPAEARFALARPTLTDWAEHALTTGQAAPEWVAGYRLTEAELADNGVKFAIAGSGMFAHHGYAYFPSGAPAHSHYTPLGNDWYEWSGPDRF
;
A
#
# COMPACT_ATOMS: atom_id res chain seq x y z
N MET A 1 1.24 -38.84 21.20
CA MET A 1 0.91 -37.98 20.03
C MET A 1 0.87 -36.53 20.48
N ILE A 2 1.87 -35.72 20.16
CA ILE A 2 1.77 -34.26 20.32
C ILE A 2 0.97 -33.78 19.12
N THR A 3 -0.23 -33.25 19.36
CA THR A 3 -1.09 -32.73 18.29
C THR A 3 -0.40 -31.55 17.61
N ASN A 4 -0.40 -31.55 16.27
CA ASN A 4 0.23 -30.53 15.42
C ASN A 4 -0.14 -29.08 15.82
N GLY A 5 -1.31 -28.88 16.46
CA GLY A 5 -1.75 -27.59 16.98
C GLY A 5 -0.89 -27.03 18.13
N ALA A 6 -0.40 -27.86 19.05
CA ALA A 6 0.44 -27.39 20.15
C ALA A 6 1.81 -26.90 19.66
N VAL A 7 2.33 -27.52 18.60
CA VAL A 7 3.57 -27.10 17.91
C VAL A 7 3.35 -25.79 17.16
N ALA A 8 2.22 -25.62 16.47
CA ALA A 8 1.86 -24.38 15.78
C ALA A 8 1.71 -23.20 16.75
N LEU A 9 0.97 -23.38 17.86
CA LEU A 9 0.80 -22.36 18.90
C LEU A 9 2.12 -21.99 19.59
N ARG A 10 3.02 -22.96 19.80
CA ARG A 10 4.35 -22.70 20.37
C ARG A 10 5.23 -21.89 19.41
N ARG A 11 5.10 -22.08 18.08
CA ARG A 11 5.80 -21.26 17.07
C ARG A 11 5.28 -19.81 17.04
N LEU A 12 3.98 -19.59 17.24
CA LEU A 12 3.39 -18.24 17.37
C LEU A 12 3.87 -17.47 18.61
N LYS A 13 4.29 -18.17 19.67
CA LYS A 13 4.91 -17.53 20.84
C LYS A 13 6.33 -17.04 20.59
N SER A 14 6.99 -17.49 19.51
CA SER A 14 8.32 -17.01 19.17
C SER A 14 8.27 -15.59 18.57
N PRO A 15 9.13 -14.65 19.00
CA PRO A 15 9.05 -13.25 18.61
C PRO A 15 9.13 -13.03 17.10
N GLY A 16 9.82 -13.92 16.37
CA GLY A 16 9.95 -13.83 14.91
C GLY A 16 8.67 -14.06 14.12
N HIS A 17 7.62 -14.68 14.67
CA HIS A 17 6.37 -15.00 13.94
C HIS A 17 5.24 -13.99 14.15
N ARG A 18 5.40 -13.04 15.09
CA ARG A 18 4.37 -12.06 15.43
C ARG A 18 4.35 -10.86 14.49
N GLY A 19 5.52 -10.44 14.00
CA GLY A 19 5.66 -9.27 13.11
C GLY A 19 4.71 -9.30 11.89
N PRO A 20 4.66 -10.38 11.09
CA PRO A 20 3.80 -10.42 9.90
C PRO A 20 2.32 -10.47 10.23
N LEU A 21 1.95 -11.08 11.37
CA LEU A 21 0.58 -11.08 11.84
C LEU A 21 0.15 -9.69 12.30
N VAL A 22 1.06 -8.94 12.92
CA VAL A 22 0.84 -7.53 13.26
C VAL A 22 0.73 -6.70 11.98
N VAL A 23 1.61 -6.89 10.99
CA VAL A 23 1.52 -6.19 9.69
C VAL A 23 0.21 -6.54 8.98
N ALA A 24 -0.17 -7.81 8.92
CA ALA A 24 -1.44 -8.24 8.33
C ALA A 24 -2.64 -7.66 9.09
N ALA A 25 -2.59 -7.63 10.42
CA ALA A 25 -3.64 -7.02 11.23
C ALA A 25 -3.71 -5.50 11.02
N LEU A 26 -2.57 -4.81 10.91
CA LEU A 26 -2.52 -3.38 10.60
C LEU A 26 -3.07 -3.10 9.21
N LEU A 27 -2.69 -3.86 8.19
CA LEU A 27 -3.24 -3.74 6.85
C LEU A 27 -4.75 -3.99 6.83
N THR A 28 -5.19 -5.04 7.52
CA THR A 28 -6.62 -5.35 7.63
C THR A 28 -7.35 -4.21 8.34
N ALA A 29 -6.77 -3.64 9.40
CA ALA A 29 -7.34 -2.52 10.13
C ALA A 29 -7.42 -1.26 9.25
N VAL A 30 -6.38 -0.94 8.49
CA VAL A 30 -6.36 0.21 7.56
C VAL A 30 -7.37 0.04 6.44
N VAL A 31 -7.47 -1.16 5.84
CA VAL A 31 -8.46 -1.45 4.80
C VAL A 31 -9.90 -1.44 5.34
N ALA A 32 -10.11 -1.89 6.58
CA ALA A 32 -11.45 -2.02 7.16
C ALA A 32 -11.97 -0.70 7.78
N LEU A 33 -11.09 0.17 8.29
CA LEU A 33 -11.45 1.39 9.00
C LEU A 33 -11.24 2.62 8.10
N PRO A 34 -12.32 3.19 7.56
CA PRO A 34 -12.25 4.19 6.51
C PRO A 34 -11.84 5.57 7.04
N ASP A 35 -12.17 5.90 8.30
CA ASP A 35 -12.04 7.27 8.85
C ASP A 35 -11.66 7.28 10.33
N GLY A 36 -10.90 6.27 10.78
CA GLY A 36 -10.51 6.14 12.18
C GLY A 36 -9.29 6.98 12.55
N ALA A 37 -9.12 7.27 13.85
CA ALA A 37 -7.91 7.91 14.39
C ALA A 37 -6.58 7.21 14.00
N LEU A 38 -6.65 5.92 13.65
CA LEU A 38 -5.53 5.15 13.09
C LEU A 38 -5.12 5.66 11.70
N HIS A 39 -6.08 5.99 10.84
CA HIS A 39 -5.84 6.57 9.53
C HIS A 39 -5.17 7.95 9.70
N SER A 40 -5.68 8.79 10.61
CA SER A 40 -5.08 10.10 10.93
C SER A 40 -3.67 10.03 11.54
N TRP A 41 -3.40 9.05 12.41
CA TRP A 41 -2.07 8.86 12.99
C TRP A 41 -1.07 8.30 11.99
N LEU A 42 -1.52 7.42 11.08
CA LEU A 42 -0.71 6.88 10.00
C LEU A 42 -0.47 7.89 8.88
N THR A 43 -1.42 8.76 8.56
CA THR A 43 -1.18 9.91 7.67
C THR A 43 -0.23 10.91 8.32
N LEU A 44 -0.30 11.15 9.64
CA LEU A 44 0.72 11.95 10.36
C LEU A 44 2.12 11.29 10.35
N ALA A 45 2.20 9.97 10.53
CA ALA A 45 3.46 9.23 10.35
C ALA A 45 3.93 9.28 8.87
N GLY A 46 2.97 9.31 7.95
CA GLY A 46 3.14 9.62 6.53
C GLY A 46 3.46 11.09 6.25
N GLY A 47 3.31 12.01 7.21
CA GLY A 47 3.62 13.44 7.11
C GLY A 47 5.12 13.74 7.01
N LEU A 48 5.98 12.84 7.51
CA LEU A 48 7.40 12.84 7.13
C LEU A 48 7.60 12.40 5.67
N GLY A 49 6.69 11.60 5.14
CA GLY A 49 6.54 11.31 3.72
C GLY A 49 5.94 12.49 2.94
N GLU A 50 5.05 13.32 3.50
CA GLU A 50 4.52 14.52 2.82
C GLU A 50 5.63 15.50 2.42
N MET A 51 6.68 15.63 3.23
CA MET A 51 7.85 16.45 2.83
C MET A 51 8.59 15.85 1.62
N LEU A 52 8.44 14.54 1.36
CA LEU A 52 8.88 13.88 0.13
C LEU A 52 7.80 13.90 -0.99
N VAL A 53 6.50 13.99 -0.66
CA VAL A 53 5.33 13.76 -1.56
C VAL A 53 4.61 15.05 -1.98
N ALA A 54 4.91 16.22 -1.39
CA ALA A 54 4.53 17.52 -1.96
C ALA A 54 5.21 17.80 -3.33
N MET A 55 6.15 16.94 -3.72
CA MET A 55 6.70 16.84 -5.05
C MET A 55 5.68 16.14 -5.98
N PRO A 56 5.53 16.56 -7.25
CA PRO A 56 4.63 15.90 -8.20
C PRO A 56 4.87 14.38 -8.22
N VAL A 57 3.83 13.57 -8.44
CA VAL A 57 3.86 12.10 -8.35
C VAL A 57 5.06 11.48 -9.07
N GLU A 58 5.47 12.08 -10.18
CA GLU A 58 6.68 11.73 -10.94
C GLU A 58 7.96 11.86 -10.10
N ALA A 59 8.10 12.96 -9.37
CA ALA A 59 9.22 13.26 -8.49
C ALA A 59 9.18 12.45 -7.19
N THR A 60 8.01 12.14 -6.63
CA THR A 60 7.89 11.25 -5.46
C THR A 60 8.36 9.84 -5.77
N SER A 61 7.91 9.33 -6.91
CA SER A 61 8.30 8.01 -7.44
C SER A 61 9.79 7.97 -7.72
N LEU A 62 10.32 9.00 -8.40
CA LEU A 62 11.76 9.18 -8.62
C LEU A 62 12.53 9.24 -7.32
N LEU A 63 12.03 9.91 -6.27
CA LEU A 63 12.74 10.13 -5.01
C LEU A 63 12.73 8.87 -4.12
N LEU A 64 11.65 8.08 -4.12
CA LEU A 64 11.64 6.72 -3.56
C LEU A 64 12.66 5.81 -4.29
N LEU A 65 12.78 5.94 -5.61
CA LEU A 65 13.71 5.16 -6.44
C LEU A 65 15.18 5.64 -6.31
N THR A 66 15.42 6.95 -6.22
CA THR A 66 16.75 7.58 -6.21
C THR A 66 17.29 7.88 -4.83
N LEU A 67 16.47 7.92 -3.79
CA LEU A 67 16.95 8.01 -2.40
C LEU A 67 16.65 6.74 -1.62
N GLY A 68 15.45 6.18 -1.73
CA GLY A 68 15.07 4.98 -0.98
C GLY A 68 15.95 3.77 -1.32
N PHE A 69 16.14 3.48 -2.61
CA PHE A 69 17.00 2.37 -3.04
C PHE A 69 18.47 2.54 -2.62
N PRO A 70 19.16 3.67 -2.90
CA PRO A 70 20.53 3.84 -2.46
C PRO A 70 20.65 4.04 -0.95
N LEU A 71 19.69 4.59 -0.22
CA LEU A 71 19.74 4.63 1.25
C LEU A 71 19.61 3.22 1.85
N LEU A 72 18.79 2.35 1.26
CA LEU A 72 18.67 0.96 1.68
C LEU A 72 19.96 0.18 1.33
N LEU A 73 20.57 0.47 0.17
CA LEU A 73 21.85 -0.10 -0.25
C LEU A 73 23.02 0.43 0.60
N ILE A 74 23.04 1.72 0.92
CA ILE A 74 23.99 2.39 1.82
C ILE A 74 23.79 1.88 3.24
N ALA A 75 22.56 1.70 3.74
CA ALA A 75 22.34 1.09 5.05
C ALA A 75 22.88 -0.33 5.08
N VAL A 76 22.67 -1.14 4.03
CA VAL A 76 23.27 -2.48 3.93
C VAL A 76 24.80 -2.43 3.89
N VAL A 77 25.39 -1.50 3.12
CA VAL A 77 26.84 -1.35 2.97
C VAL A 77 27.49 -0.77 4.22
N VAL A 78 26.94 0.30 4.80
CA VAL A 78 27.43 0.99 6.00
C VAL A 78 27.24 0.11 7.23
N VAL A 79 26.11 -0.57 7.41
CA VAL A 79 25.97 -1.56 8.49
C VAL A 79 26.94 -2.72 8.26
N GLY A 80 27.20 -3.11 7.01
CA GLY A 80 28.23 -4.10 6.68
C GLY A 80 29.65 -3.63 6.99
N ALA A 81 29.95 -2.34 6.82
CA ALA A 81 31.30 -1.76 6.95
C ALA A 81 31.62 -1.21 8.34
N THR A 82 30.62 -0.75 9.10
CA THR A 82 30.80 -0.13 10.43
C THR A 82 30.73 -1.14 11.58
N VAL A 83 30.21 -2.33 11.33
CA VAL A 83 30.22 -3.42 12.32
C VAL A 83 31.63 -4.04 12.30
N SER A 84 32.49 -3.52 13.18
CA SER A 84 33.86 -4.01 13.40
C SER A 84 33.94 -5.39 14.08
N TRP A 85 32.79 -5.89 14.56
CA TRP A 85 32.67 -7.24 15.05
C TRP A 85 32.58 -8.20 13.86
N PRO A 86 33.30 -9.35 13.87
CA PRO A 86 33.16 -10.34 12.82
C PRO A 86 31.69 -10.75 12.76
N LEU A 87 30.99 -10.29 11.72
CA LEU A 87 29.60 -10.67 11.46
C LEU A 87 29.58 -12.19 11.34
N THR A 88 29.22 -12.86 12.45
CA THR A 88 28.86 -14.27 12.40
C THR A 88 27.81 -14.41 11.30
N ARG A 89 28.04 -15.35 10.37
CA ARG A 89 27.30 -15.46 9.10
C ARG A 89 25.83 -15.05 9.28
N PRO A 90 25.32 -14.10 8.48
CA PRO A 90 24.00 -13.52 8.70
C PRO A 90 22.94 -14.61 8.74
N ARG A 91 22.08 -14.55 9.76
CA ARG A 91 21.00 -15.54 9.93
C ARG A 91 20.02 -15.39 8.78
N ARG A 92 19.42 -16.50 8.35
CA ARG A 92 18.48 -16.49 7.22
C ARG A 92 17.30 -15.54 7.52
N PRO A 93 16.81 -14.76 6.54
CA PRO A 93 15.52 -14.10 6.70
C PRO A 93 14.46 -15.18 6.98
N GLY A 94 13.77 -15.03 8.10
CA GLY A 94 12.66 -15.92 8.44
C GLY A 94 11.56 -15.79 7.39
N THR A 95 10.74 -16.83 7.22
CA THR A 95 9.54 -16.76 6.38
C THR A 95 8.64 -15.58 6.79
N SER A 96 8.68 -15.21 8.06
CA SER A 96 8.02 -14.02 8.57
C SER A 96 8.54 -12.72 7.97
N ALA A 97 9.86 -12.50 7.92
CA ALA A 97 10.41 -11.29 7.33
C ALA A 97 10.03 -11.16 5.85
N LEU A 98 10.08 -12.25 5.10
CA LEU A 98 9.65 -12.29 3.70
C LEU A 98 8.15 -11.99 3.55
N LEU A 99 7.30 -12.56 4.43
CA LEU A 99 5.88 -12.26 4.43
C LEU A 99 5.60 -10.79 4.74
N GLY A 100 6.30 -10.20 5.72
CA GLY A 100 6.17 -8.78 6.03
C GLY A 100 6.58 -7.87 4.87
N ILE A 101 7.66 -8.21 4.16
CA ILE A 101 8.06 -7.50 2.94
C ILE A 101 7.00 -7.63 1.85
N ALA A 102 6.48 -8.84 1.61
CA ALA A 102 5.43 -9.06 0.62
C ALA A 102 4.15 -8.26 0.95
N LEU A 103 3.78 -8.20 2.24
CA LEU A 103 2.67 -7.39 2.72
C LEU A 103 2.93 -5.88 2.54
N GLY A 104 4.15 -5.42 2.82
CA GLY A 104 4.55 -4.04 2.56
C GLY A 104 4.46 -3.67 1.07
N CYS A 105 4.97 -4.54 0.19
CA CYS A 105 4.84 -4.40 -1.26
C CYS A 105 3.37 -4.34 -1.70
N ALA A 106 2.53 -5.24 -1.20
CA ALA A 106 1.10 -5.26 -1.51
C ALA A 106 0.39 -3.97 -1.05
N ALA A 107 0.73 -3.47 0.13
CA ALA A 107 0.20 -2.21 0.64
C ALA A 107 0.55 -1.02 -0.25
N VAL A 108 1.79 -0.95 -0.76
CA VAL A 108 2.20 0.10 -1.70
C VAL A 108 1.40 0.01 -2.99
N VAL A 109 1.29 -1.18 -3.60
CA VAL A 109 0.53 -1.36 -4.85
C VAL A 109 -0.94 -1.00 -4.65
N LEU A 110 -1.55 -1.43 -3.53
CA LEU A 110 -2.93 -1.11 -3.22
C LEU A 110 -3.12 0.39 -2.98
N GLY A 111 -2.20 1.03 -2.25
CA GLY A 111 -2.24 2.46 -1.99
C GLY A 111 -2.17 3.30 -3.27
N LEU A 112 -1.35 2.89 -4.23
CA LEU A 112 -1.26 3.54 -5.55
C LEU A 112 -2.42 3.20 -6.48
N SER A 113 -3.23 2.18 -6.18
CA SER A 113 -4.33 1.74 -7.05
C SER A 113 -5.65 2.48 -6.82
N VAL A 114 -5.65 3.48 -5.95
CA VAL A 114 -6.81 4.30 -5.60
C VAL A 114 -6.60 5.69 -6.22
N PRO A 115 -7.61 6.32 -6.84
CA PRO A 115 -7.47 7.68 -7.38
C PRO A 115 -7.11 8.64 -6.25
N GLY A 116 -6.18 9.56 -6.47
CA GLY A 116 -5.64 10.41 -5.39
C GLY A 116 -4.76 9.72 -4.34
N GLN A 117 -4.53 8.41 -4.48
CA GLN A 117 -3.70 7.55 -3.62
C GLN A 117 -4.24 7.39 -2.17
N ASP A 118 -4.05 6.20 -1.60
CA ASP A 118 -4.31 5.93 -0.18
C ASP A 118 -3.02 6.06 0.62
N TYR A 119 -2.82 7.24 1.20
CA TYR A 119 -1.64 7.61 1.98
C TYR A 119 -1.47 6.76 3.25
N GLY A 120 -2.56 6.24 3.83
CA GLY A 120 -2.52 5.34 4.97
C GLY A 120 -1.85 4.02 4.60
N LEU A 121 -2.28 3.41 3.49
CA LEU A 121 -1.69 2.19 2.95
C LEU A 121 -0.26 2.41 2.47
N LEU A 122 0.03 3.53 1.79
CA LEU A 122 1.39 3.88 1.38
C LEU A 122 2.32 4.03 2.58
N GLY A 123 1.89 4.76 3.61
CA GLY A 123 2.65 4.94 4.84
C GLY A 123 2.97 3.61 5.52
N VAL A 124 1.97 2.73 5.69
CA VAL A 124 2.19 1.38 6.25
C VAL A 124 3.12 0.56 5.37
N GLY A 125 2.96 0.61 4.05
CA GLY A 125 3.80 -0.09 3.09
C GLY A 125 5.27 0.33 3.20
N VAL A 126 5.53 1.63 3.12
CA VAL A 126 6.89 2.22 3.21
C VAL A 126 7.51 1.94 4.58
N LEU A 127 6.78 2.16 5.67
CA LEU A 127 7.27 1.89 7.04
C LEU A 127 7.59 0.40 7.22
N THR A 128 6.82 -0.50 6.61
CA THR A 128 7.10 -1.94 6.65
C THR A 128 8.34 -2.29 5.83
N LEU A 129 8.46 -1.74 4.62
CA LEU A 129 9.59 -2.01 3.72
C LEU A 129 10.92 -1.46 4.24
N ILE A 130 10.90 -0.36 5.00
CA ILE A 130 12.10 0.20 5.65
C ILE A 130 12.30 -0.45 7.03
N GLY A 131 11.31 -0.37 7.90
CA GLY A 131 11.42 -0.75 9.30
C GLY A 131 11.72 -2.23 9.50
N LEU A 132 11.17 -3.12 8.66
CA LEU A 132 11.34 -4.55 8.84
C LEU A 132 12.77 -5.02 8.54
N PRO A 133 13.42 -4.63 7.42
CA PRO A 133 14.85 -4.88 7.21
C PRO A 133 15.74 -4.34 8.34
N PHE A 134 15.51 -3.11 8.80
CA PHE A 134 16.28 -2.52 9.90
C PHE A 134 16.11 -3.30 11.21
N ALA A 135 14.87 -3.57 11.62
CA ALA A 135 14.58 -4.35 12.83
C ALA A 135 15.19 -5.75 12.77
N TRP A 136 15.16 -6.37 11.58
CA TRP A 136 15.75 -7.68 11.36
C TRP A 136 17.29 -7.64 11.44
N LEU A 137 17.96 -6.64 10.86
CA LEU A 137 19.40 -6.44 10.98
C LEU A 137 19.84 -6.23 12.44
N LEU A 138 19.13 -5.37 13.19
CA LEU A 138 19.39 -5.13 14.62
C LEU A 138 19.18 -6.40 15.45
N TRP A 139 18.18 -7.21 15.11
CA TRP A 139 17.94 -8.49 15.77
C TRP A 139 19.08 -9.49 15.53
N GLN A 140 19.70 -9.49 14.34
CA GLN A 140 20.86 -10.35 14.06
C GLN A 140 22.05 -10.02 14.95
N GLN A 141 22.30 -8.74 15.21
CA GLN A 141 23.42 -8.31 16.05
C GLN A 141 23.29 -8.82 17.49
N ARG A 142 22.07 -8.95 18.00
CA ARG A 142 21.81 -9.43 19.38
C ARG A 142 21.85 -10.95 19.53
N ALA A 143 21.65 -11.68 18.43
CA ALA A 143 21.43 -13.11 18.50
C ALA A 143 22.74 -13.88 18.26
N ALA A 144 23.64 -13.88 19.25
CA ALA A 144 24.85 -14.69 19.26
C ALA A 144 24.49 -16.17 19.39
N GLY A 145 24.61 -16.94 18.32
CA GLY A 145 24.42 -18.39 18.35
C GLY A 145 24.74 -19.02 17.01
N PRO A 146 25.05 -20.32 16.98
CA PRO A 146 25.73 -20.97 15.88
C PRO A 146 24.99 -20.77 14.54
N ALA A 147 25.73 -20.28 13.55
CA ALA A 147 25.22 -20.08 12.20
C ALA A 147 24.87 -21.44 11.58
N GLY A 148 23.57 -21.76 11.50
CA GLY A 148 23.10 -22.95 10.80
C GLY A 148 23.61 -22.98 9.36
N GLY A 149 24.03 -24.17 8.89
CA GLY A 149 24.76 -24.39 7.64
C GLY A 149 24.11 -23.84 6.36
N PRO A 150 24.81 -23.90 5.21
CA PRO A 150 24.41 -23.28 3.96
C PRO A 150 23.33 -24.11 3.25
N ALA A 151 22.05 -23.78 3.47
CA ALA A 151 20.98 -24.27 2.60
C ALA A 151 20.16 -23.07 2.09
N GLY A 152 20.19 -22.89 0.76
CA GLY A 152 19.30 -22.01 -0.02
C GLY A 152 19.71 -20.54 -0.13
N ARG A 153 20.78 -20.24 -0.87
CA ARG A 153 21.20 -18.86 -1.21
C ARG A 153 20.09 -18.02 -1.87
N TRP A 154 19.15 -18.65 -2.57
CA TRP A 154 18.07 -17.97 -3.31
C TRP A 154 17.10 -17.17 -2.41
N ARG A 155 16.89 -17.56 -1.14
CA ARG A 155 15.92 -16.86 -0.26
C ARG A 155 16.34 -15.42 0.07
N TRP A 156 17.64 -15.14 -0.03
CA TRP A 156 18.20 -13.80 0.11
C TRP A 156 17.89 -12.89 -1.08
N ALA A 157 17.68 -13.48 -2.26
CA ALA A 157 17.30 -12.74 -3.46
C ALA A 157 15.79 -12.43 -3.49
N VAL A 158 14.94 -13.18 -2.78
CA VAL A 158 13.47 -13.02 -2.82
C VAL A 158 13.03 -11.62 -2.38
N ALA A 159 13.56 -11.11 -1.27
CA ALA A 159 13.22 -9.79 -0.77
C ALA A 159 13.54 -8.65 -1.77
N PRO A 160 14.80 -8.50 -2.25
CA PRO A 160 15.11 -7.46 -3.23
C PRO A 160 14.40 -7.67 -4.57
N LEU A 161 14.16 -8.92 -5.00
CA LEU A 161 13.39 -9.20 -6.20
C LEU A 161 11.93 -8.78 -6.06
N LEU A 162 11.29 -9.02 -4.90
CA LEU A 162 9.92 -8.57 -4.65
C LEU A 162 9.82 -7.04 -4.67
N VAL A 163 10.75 -6.36 -4.01
CA VAL A 163 10.80 -4.88 -4.01
C VAL A 163 11.04 -4.35 -5.42
N ALA A 164 12.00 -4.92 -6.16
CA ALA A 164 12.28 -4.52 -7.53
C ALA A 164 11.07 -4.76 -8.45
N ALA A 165 10.40 -5.91 -8.31
CA ALA A 165 9.18 -6.21 -9.07
C ALA A 165 8.08 -5.20 -8.75
N THR A 166 7.85 -4.88 -7.47
CA THR A 166 6.89 -3.83 -7.08
C THR A 166 7.23 -2.49 -7.70
N VAL A 167 8.49 -2.04 -7.61
CA VAL A 167 8.96 -0.79 -8.21
C VAL A 167 8.74 -0.79 -9.72
N LEU A 168 9.09 -1.87 -10.42
CA LEU A 168 8.87 -2.00 -11.86
C LEU A 168 7.38 -1.94 -12.21
N THR A 169 6.53 -2.66 -11.46
CA THR A 169 5.08 -2.65 -11.69
C THR A 169 4.51 -1.24 -11.57
N VAL A 170 4.84 -0.51 -10.51
CA VAL A 170 4.25 0.82 -10.25
C VAL A 170 4.84 1.94 -11.11
N THR A 171 5.98 1.70 -11.76
CA THR A 171 6.62 2.68 -12.67
C THR A 171 6.27 2.45 -14.12
N GLN A 172 5.97 1.21 -14.52
CA GLN A 172 5.59 0.87 -15.89
C GLN A 172 4.09 0.93 -16.14
N TYR A 173 3.28 0.76 -15.10
CA TYR A 173 1.83 0.74 -15.20
C TYR A 173 1.23 1.63 -14.12
N ASP A 174 0.18 2.37 -14.47
CA ASP A 174 -0.65 3.05 -13.48
C ASP A 174 -1.53 2.02 -12.76
N PRO A 175 -1.29 1.72 -11.47
CA PRO A 175 -2.07 0.73 -10.75
C PRO A 175 -3.53 1.18 -10.56
N ALA A 176 -3.80 2.49 -10.55
CA ALA A 176 -5.14 3.03 -10.40
C ALA A 176 -5.93 2.82 -11.68
N GLU A 177 -5.34 3.12 -12.84
CA GLU A 177 -5.98 2.86 -14.14
C GLU A 177 -6.24 1.36 -14.34
N ALA A 178 -5.28 0.49 -14.00
CA ALA A 178 -5.43 -0.96 -14.13
C ALA A 178 -6.56 -1.51 -13.25
N ARG A 179 -6.63 -1.09 -11.97
CA ARG A 179 -7.70 -1.50 -11.06
C ARG A 179 -9.05 -0.94 -11.52
N PHE A 180 -9.09 0.30 -11.97
CA PHE A 180 -10.29 0.92 -12.51
C PHE A 180 -10.79 0.17 -13.74
N ALA A 181 -9.92 -0.16 -14.70
CA ALA A 181 -10.29 -0.91 -15.90
C ALA A 181 -10.92 -2.27 -15.57
N LEU A 182 -10.41 -2.97 -14.55
CA LEU A 182 -10.99 -4.23 -14.07
C LEU A 182 -12.35 -4.04 -13.37
N ALA A 183 -12.53 -2.93 -12.66
CA ALA A 183 -13.76 -2.60 -11.93
C ALA A 183 -14.84 -1.93 -12.78
N ARG A 184 -14.46 -1.34 -13.93
CA ARG A 184 -15.30 -0.47 -14.76
C ARG A 184 -16.66 -1.07 -15.10
N PRO A 185 -16.80 -2.33 -15.53
CA PRO A 185 -18.11 -2.89 -15.88
C PRO A 185 -19.09 -2.84 -14.69
N THR A 186 -18.66 -3.33 -13.53
CA THR A 186 -19.49 -3.34 -12.32
C THR A 186 -19.77 -1.93 -11.78
N LEU A 187 -18.80 -1.02 -11.88
CA LEU A 187 -19.02 0.39 -11.54
C LEU A 187 -20.03 1.05 -12.49
N THR A 188 -20.05 0.67 -13.77
CA THR A 188 -21.00 1.19 -14.77
C THR A 188 -22.40 0.69 -14.48
N ASP A 189 -22.56 -0.61 -14.22
CA ASP A 189 -23.84 -1.20 -13.82
C ASP A 189 -24.42 -0.51 -12.58
N TRP A 190 -23.55 -0.25 -11.59
CA TRP A 190 -23.92 0.49 -10.39
C TRP A 190 -24.34 1.93 -10.69
N ALA A 191 -23.56 2.65 -11.51
CA ALA A 191 -23.81 4.05 -11.84
C ALA A 191 -25.12 4.23 -12.62
N GLU A 192 -25.40 3.35 -13.58
CA GLU A 192 -26.66 3.33 -14.32
C GLU A 192 -27.84 2.99 -13.41
N HIS A 193 -27.66 2.05 -12.48
CA HIS A 193 -28.67 1.75 -11.47
C HIS A 193 -28.97 2.97 -10.59
N ALA A 194 -27.93 3.69 -10.13
CA ALA A 194 -28.10 4.90 -9.33
C ALA A 194 -28.83 6.01 -10.09
N LEU A 195 -28.50 6.21 -11.37
CA LEU A 195 -29.17 7.17 -12.24
C LEU A 195 -30.63 6.83 -12.50
N THR A 196 -30.94 5.55 -12.71
CA THR A 196 -32.31 5.10 -13.01
C THR A 196 -33.23 5.13 -11.77
N THR A 197 -32.68 4.84 -10.60
CA THR A 197 -33.44 4.81 -9.33
C THR A 197 -33.45 6.14 -8.60
N GLY A 198 -32.54 7.06 -8.93
CA GLY A 198 -32.30 8.27 -8.17
C GLY A 198 -31.71 8.01 -6.78
N GLN A 199 -31.07 6.85 -6.57
CA GLN A 199 -30.47 6.46 -5.29
C GLN A 199 -28.99 6.14 -5.46
N ALA A 200 -28.13 6.90 -4.79
CA ALA A 200 -26.70 6.64 -4.70
C ALA A 200 -26.31 6.55 -3.22
N ALA A 201 -26.03 5.34 -2.73
CA ALA A 201 -25.71 5.10 -1.33
C ALA A 201 -24.25 4.66 -1.15
N PRO A 202 -23.63 4.93 0.01
CA PRO A 202 -22.30 4.42 0.33
C PRO A 202 -22.30 2.88 0.41
N GLU A 203 -21.46 2.23 -0.40
CA GLU A 203 -21.35 0.77 -0.43
C GLU A 203 -20.02 0.29 -1.01
N TRP A 204 -19.80 -1.03 -1.01
CA TRP A 204 -18.64 -1.64 -1.65
C TRP A 204 -18.99 -2.10 -3.06
N VAL A 205 -18.34 -1.52 -4.07
CA VAL A 205 -18.54 -1.85 -5.49
C VAL A 205 -17.20 -2.21 -6.13
N ALA A 206 -17.09 -3.42 -6.68
CA ALA A 206 -15.91 -3.89 -7.40
C ALA A 206 -14.58 -3.72 -6.64
N GLY A 207 -14.63 -3.86 -5.31
CA GLY A 207 -13.47 -3.70 -4.44
C GLY A 207 -13.11 -2.25 -4.12
N TYR A 208 -13.87 -1.26 -4.58
CA TYR A 208 -13.84 0.11 -4.05
C TYR A 208 -14.88 0.28 -2.97
N ARG A 209 -14.56 1.08 -1.95
CA ARG A 209 -15.53 1.49 -0.94
C ARG A 209 -15.97 2.91 -1.25
N LEU A 210 -17.23 3.07 -1.61
CA LEU A 210 -17.85 4.35 -1.89
C LEU A 210 -18.28 4.96 -0.56
N THR A 211 -17.78 6.14 -0.21
CA THR A 211 -18.12 6.81 1.06
C THR A 211 -19.22 7.83 0.89
N GLU A 212 -19.19 8.54 -0.22
CA GLU A 212 -20.12 9.62 -0.53
C GLU A 212 -20.43 9.51 -2.02
N ALA A 213 -21.70 9.61 -2.38
CA ALA A 213 -22.15 9.53 -3.76
C ALA A 213 -23.21 10.60 -4.00
N GLU A 214 -23.06 11.34 -5.09
CA GLU A 214 -23.93 12.44 -5.47
C GLU A 214 -24.40 12.24 -6.91
N LEU A 215 -25.70 12.43 -7.12
CA LEU A 215 -26.29 12.52 -8.46
C LEU A 215 -26.16 13.96 -8.93
N ALA A 216 -25.40 14.18 -9.99
CA ALA A 216 -25.12 15.51 -10.53
C ALA A 216 -25.49 15.55 -12.02
N ASP A 217 -26.37 16.47 -12.42
CA ASP A 217 -26.71 16.81 -13.82
C ASP A 217 -26.49 15.69 -14.86
N ASN A 218 -27.32 14.64 -14.81
CA ASN A 218 -27.28 13.46 -15.68
C ASN A 218 -26.06 12.53 -15.54
N GLY A 219 -25.40 12.56 -14.38
CA GLY A 219 -24.35 11.63 -14.01
C GLY A 219 -24.32 11.34 -12.51
N VAL A 220 -23.36 10.52 -12.13
CA VAL A 220 -23.10 10.19 -10.73
C VAL A 220 -21.62 10.37 -10.47
N LYS A 221 -21.29 11.04 -9.36
CA LYS A 221 -19.93 11.11 -8.85
C LYS A 221 -19.89 10.50 -7.46
N PHE A 222 -18.78 9.88 -7.12
CA PHE A 222 -18.58 9.31 -5.79
C PHE A 222 -17.14 9.43 -5.33
N ALA A 223 -16.96 9.56 -4.02
CA ALA A 223 -15.68 9.52 -3.36
C ALA A 223 -15.32 8.08 -2.97
N ILE A 224 -14.02 7.77 -3.01
CA ILE A 224 -13.49 6.48 -2.57
C ILE A 224 -12.87 6.62 -1.18
N ALA A 225 -13.17 5.67 -0.29
CA ALA A 225 -12.60 5.65 1.06
C ALA A 225 -11.07 5.61 1.02
N GLY A 226 -10.44 6.36 1.93
CA GLY A 226 -8.98 6.42 2.04
C GLY A 226 -8.30 7.20 0.91
N SER A 227 -9.05 7.72 -0.06
CA SER A 227 -8.49 8.50 -1.17
C SER A 227 -8.31 9.97 -0.79
N GLY A 228 -7.12 10.51 -1.07
CA GLY A 228 -6.82 11.92 -0.88
C GLY A 228 -6.64 12.33 0.59
N MET A 229 -5.56 13.08 0.87
CA MET A 229 -5.33 13.62 2.21
C MET A 229 -5.97 15.01 2.42
N PHE A 230 -6.10 15.79 1.34
CA PHE A 230 -6.51 17.20 1.39
C PHE A 230 -7.81 17.51 0.65
N ALA A 231 -8.18 16.65 -0.30
CA ALA A 231 -9.38 16.77 -1.09
C ALA A 231 -9.93 15.36 -1.30
N HIS A 232 -11.23 15.25 -1.48
CA HIS A 232 -11.83 13.98 -1.85
C HIS A 232 -11.41 13.65 -3.29
N HIS A 233 -11.11 12.37 -3.52
CA HIS A 233 -10.88 11.83 -4.84
C HIS A 233 -11.89 10.73 -5.12
N GLY A 234 -12.14 10.51 -6.40
CA GLY A 234 -12.97 9.40 -6.81
C GLY A 234 -13.22 9.38 -8.30
N TYR A 235 -14.33 8.74 -8.67
CA TYR A 235 -14.73 8.62 -10.06
C TYR A 235 -16.09 9.25 -10.28
N ALA A 236 -16.32 9.65 -11.52
CA ALA A 236 -17.59 10.15 -11.98
C ALA A 236 -17.95 9.54 -13.33
N TYR A 237 -19.22 9.21 -13.49
CA TYR A 237 -19.81 8.69 -14.71
C TYR A 237 -20.80 9.72 -15.25
N PHE A 238 -20.47 10.28 -16.42
CA PHE A 238 -21.28 11.30 -17.10
C PHE A 238 -21.53 10.89 -18.55
N PRO A 239 -22.57 10.07 -18.83
CA PRO A 239 -22.88 9.59 -20.18
C PRO A 239 -23.21 10.72 -21.16
N SER A 240 -23.59 11.90 -20.66
CA SER A 240 -23.85 13.10 -21.48
C SER A 240 -22.65 14.05 -21.60
N GLY A 241 -21.48 13.66 -21.08
CA GLY A 241 -20.29 14.49 -20.99
C GLY A 241 -20.15 15.22 -19.66
N ALA A 242 -18.91 15.46 -19.24
CA ALA A 242 -18.61 16.10 -17.95
C ALA A 242 -19.02 17.59 -17.91
N PRO A 243 -19.41 18.12 -16.74
CA PRO A 243 -19.63 19.55 -16.52
C PRO A 243 -18.39 20.39 -16.85
N ALA A 244 -18.58 21.58 -17.44
CA ALA A 244 -17.50 22.41 -17.96
C ALA A 244 -16.58 23.07 -16.89
N HIS A 245 -16.89 22.96 -15.60
CA HIS A 245 -16.27 23.77 -14.52
C HIS A 245 -15.64 22.95 -13.39
N SER A 246 -15.35 21.66 -13.60
CA SER A 246 -14.76 20.83 -12.54
C SER A 246 -13.50 20.09 -13.00
N HIS A 247 -12.65 19.76 -12.02
CA HIS A 247 -11.38 19.06 -12.22
C HIS A 247 -11.65 17.59 -12.55
N TYR A 248 -12.01 17.32 -13.80
CA TYR A 248 -12.24 15.99 -14.34
C TYR A 248 -11.12 15.59 -15.30
N THR A 249 -10.50 14.44 -15.04
CA THR A 249 -9.55 13.80 -15.95
C THR A 249 -10.25 12.64 -16.66
N PRO A 250 -10.39 12.66 -18.00
CA PRO A 250 -11.12 11.62 -18.71
C PRO A 250 -10.39 10.27 -18.65
N LEU A 251 -11.13 9.20 -18.35
CA LEU A 251 -10.68 7.80 -18.34
C LEU A 251 -11.25 6.98 -19.51
N GLY A 252 -12.08 7.62 -20.35
CA GLY A 252 -12.78 7.03 -21.49
C GLY A 252 -14.10 6.33 -21.10
N ASN A 253 -14.95 6.07 -22.10
CA ASN A 253 -16.30 5.50 -21.92
C ASN A 253 -17.13 6.26 -20.87
N ASP A 254 -17.14 7.59 -20.98
CA ASP A 254 -17.94 8.49 -20.12
C ASP A 254 -17.52 8.51 -18.63
N TRP A 255 -16.38 7.90 -18.32
CA TRP A 255 -15.78 7.92 -17.00
C TRP A 255 -14.71 9.00 -16.86
N TYR A 256 -14.67 9.59 -15.67
CA TYR A 256 -13.72 10.63 -15.29
C TYR A 256 -13.18 10.33 -13.89
N GLU A 257 -11.89 10.55 -13.67
CA GLU A 257 -11.34 10.77 -12.35
C GLU A 257 -11.62 12.22 -11.94
N TRP A 258 -11.93 12.46 -10.68
CA TRP A 258 -12.11 13.80 -10.17
C TRP A 258 -11.45 14.01 -8.81
N SER A 259 -11.09 15.26 -8.55
CA SER A 259 -10.53 15.72 -7.29
C SER A 259 -11.09 17.10 -6.95
N GLY A 260 -11.54 17.32 -5.72
CA GLY A 260 -11.97 18.66 -5.35
C GLY A 260 -12.51 18.79 -3.91
N PRO A 261 -12.70 20.03 -3.45
CA PRO A 261 -13.31 20.34 -2.16
C PRO A 261 -14.84 20.27 -2.19
N ASP A 262 -15.43 19.68 -3.24
CA ASP A 262 -16.88 19.62 -3.42
C ASP A 262 -17.56 19.06 -2.16
N ARG A 263 -18.66 19.70 -1.78
CA ARG A 263 -19.49 19.25 -0.67
C ARG A 263 -20.46 18.20 -1.19
N PHE A 264 -20.41 17.02 -0.61
CA PHE A 264 -21.48 16.03 -0.66
C PHE A 264 -22.62 16.42 0.30
#